data_AF-A0A357MYZ6-F1
#
_entry.id   AF-A0A357MYZ6-F1
#
_cell.length_a   1.000
_cell.length_b   1.000
_cell.length_c   1.000
_cell.angle_alpha   90.00
_cell.angle_beta   90.00
_cell.angle_gamma   90.00
#
_symmetry.space_group_name_H-M   'P 1'
#
loop_
_entity.id
_entity.type
_entity.pdbx_description
1 polymer ?
#
loop_
_entity_poly.entity_id
_entity_poly.type
_entity_poly.pdbx_seq_one_letter_code
_entity_poly.pdbx_strand_id
1 'polypeptide(L)'
;MLPSIGYQGFRTAPIPSGWVQMGERWALWWNGREVASLTPDRAGGLRMALNALKMWQTKSVRVASFRQGKRFAERWCAARLYPDLPLREAVTRLTDSTPIDPRPPLPGLPPTSEQQQQAQRLDEAAAAAAARVMPALALIQPPAETRPRLTDRADVGLREGKVGSKRR
;
A
#
# COMPACT_ATOMS: atom_id res chain seq x y z
N MET A 1 16.18 -11.55 -7.69
CA MET A 1 15.06 -11.29 -6.76
C MET A 1 13.98 -10.53 -7.51
N LEU A 2 12.76 -11.07 -7.57
CA LEU A 2 11.58 -10.36 -8.11
C LEU A 2 10.62 -10.20 -6.94
N PRO A 3 10.04 -9.01 -6.70
CA PRO A 3 9.01 -8.90 -5.68
C PRO A 3 7.78 -9.64 -6.19
N SER A 4 7.29 -10.57 -5.38
CA SER A 4 5.89 -10.96 -5.45
C SER A 4 5.10 -9.66 -5.33
N ILE A 5 4.40 -9.27 -6.40
CA ILE A 5 3.34 -8.26 -6.32
C ILE A 5 2.18 -8.99 -5.61
N GLY A 6 2.40 -9.25 -4.32
CA GLY A 6 1.34 -9.49 -3.37
C GLY A 6 0.60 -8.17 -3.31
N TYR A 7 -0.64 -8.19 -3.75
CA TYR A 7 -1.59 -7.12 -3.58
C TYR A 7 -1.81 -6.93 -2.07
N GLN A 8 -0.88 -6.22 -1.42
CA GLN A 8 -0.91 -5.86 0.01
C GLN A 8 -1.22 -4.36 0.17
N GLY A 9 -2.13 -3.84 -0.66
CA GLY A 9 -2.83 -2.60 -0.35
C GLY A 9 -3.97 -2.92 0.60
N PHE A 10 -3.94 -2.34 1.79
CA PHE A 10 -5.03 -2.42 2.78
C PHE A 10 -6.39 -2.10 2.13
N ARG A 11 -7.21 -3.15 1.93
CA ARG A 11 -8.69 -3.20 1.86
C ARG A 11 -9.46 -1.92 1.43
N THR A 12 -9.30 -1.50 0.18
CA THR A 12 -10.32 -0.64 -0.49
C THR A 12 -10.65 -1.11 -1.92
N ALA A 13 -9.76 -1.84 -2.59
CA ALA A 13 -10.05 -2.38 -3.91
C ALA A 13 -10.83 -3.71 -3.80
N PRO A 14 -11.87 -3.91 -4.64
CA PRO A 14 -12.53 -5.20 -4.78
C PRO A 14 -11.54 -6.35 -4.94
N ILE A 15 -11.79 -7.47 -4.26
CA ILE A 15 -11.02 -8.69 -4.50
C ILE A 15 -11.23 -9.06 -5.97
N PRO A 16 -10.17 -9.13 -6.79
CA PRO A 16 -10.34 -9.46 -8.20
C PRO A 16 -10.96 -10.85 -8.33
N SER A 17 -12.03 -10.92 -9.13
CA SER A 17 -12.71 -12.15 -9.51
C SER A 17 -12.82 -12.24 -11.03
N GLY A 18 -12.70 -13.46 -11.57
CA GLY A 18 -12.73 -13.68 -13.02
C GLY A 18 -11.42 -13.32 -13.72
N TRP A 19 -11.51 -13.07 -15.02
CA TRP A 19 -10.33 -12.77 -15.85
C TRP A 19 -9.89 -11.32 -15.72
N VAL A 20 -8.66 -11.12 -15.31
CA VAL A 20 -8.00 -9.81 -15.22
C VAL A 20 -6.82 -9.77 -16.19
N GLN A 21 -6.74 -8.71 -16.99
CA GLN A 21 -5.59 -8.46 -17.86
C GLN A 21 -4.52 -7.69 -17.07
N MET A 22 -3.32 -8.27 -16.99
CA MET A 22 -2.14 -7.71 -16.33
C MET A 22 -1.04 -7.57 -17.40
N GLY A 23 -1.04 -6.45 -18.11
CA GLY A 23 -0.19 -6.23 -19.28
C GLY A 23 -0.52 -7.22 -20.40
N GLU A 24 0.47 -8.03 -20.79
CA GLU A 24 0.33 -9.06 -21.83
C GLU A 24 -0.23 -10.38 -21.30
N ARG A 25 -0.32 -10.54 -19.97
CA ARG A 25 -0.82 -11.75 -19.32
C ARG A 25 -2.29 -11.62 -18.94
N TRP A 26 -3.05 -12.68 -19.14
CA TRP A 26 -4.39 -12.82 -18.56
C TRP A 26 -4.33 -13.74 -17.36
N ALA A 27 -4.90 -13.33 -16.23
CA ALA A 27 -4.95 -14.13 -15.01
C ALA A 27 -6.41 -14.34 -14.59
N LEU A 28 -6.75 -15.59 -14.24
CA LEU A 28 -8.04 -15.95 -13.65
C LEU A 28 -7.90 -15.92 -12.14
N TRP A 29 -8.67 -15.05 -11.50
CA TRP A 29 -8.67 -14.87 -10.05
C TRP A 29 -9.90 -15.49 -9.41
N TRP A 30 -9.67 -16.13 -8.27
CA TRP A 30 -10.70 -16.70 -7.42
C TRP A 30 -10.33 -16.47 -5.96
N ASN A 31 -11.24 -15.82 -5.20
CA ASN A 31 -11.07 -15.53 -3.78
C ASN A 31 -9.69 -14.89 -3.43
N GLY A 32 -9.26 -13.93 -4.25
CA GLY A 32 -7.99 -13.22 -4.07
C GLY A 32 -6.74 -14.02 -4.45
N ARG A 33 -6.88 -15.17 -5.12
CA ARG A 33 -5.77 -15.99 -5.60
C ARG A 33 -5.85 -16.19 -7.11
N GLU A 34 -4.69 -16.15 -7.76
CA GLU A 34 -4.56 -16.57 -9.16
C GLU A 34 -4.66 -18.09 -9.24
N VAL A 35 -5.67 -18.59 -9.96
CA VAL A 35 -5.91 -20.03 -10.15
C VAL A 35 -5.57 -20.53 -11.56
N ALA A 36 -5.43 -19.62 -12.53
CA ALA A 36 -4.87 -19.90 -13.84
C ALA A 36 -4.31 -18.61 -14.47
N SER A 37 -3.38 -18.75 -15.41
CA SER A 37 -2.94 -17.63 -16.26
C SER A 37 -2.61 -18.07 -17.68
N LEU A 38 -2.70 -17.10 -18.59
CA LEU A 38 -2.33 -17.20 -19.99
C LEU A 38 -1.29 -16.12 -20.28
N THR A 39 -0.07 -16.55 -20.60
CA THR A 39 1.06 -15.67 -20.89
C THR A 39 1.55 -15.94 -22.31
N PRO A 40 1.74 -14.91 -23.15
CA PRO A 40 2.43 -15.09 -24.41
C PRO A 40 3.87 -15.58 -24.16
N ASP A 41 4.31 -16.53 -24.97
CA ASP A 41 5.66 -17.08 -24.95
C ASP A 41 6.57 -16.27 -25.89
N ARG A 42 7.88 -16.22 -25.60
CA ARG A 42 8.85 -15.46 -26.40
C ARG A 42 8.97 -15.97 -27.85
N ALA A 43 8.56 -17.21 -28.09
CA ALA A 43 8.50 -17.83 -29.42
C ALA A 43 7.19 -17.54 -30.19
N GLY A 44 6.37 -16.60 -29.73
CA GLY A 44 5.09 -16.25 -30.37
C GLY A 44 3.93 -17.23 -30.06
N GLY A 45 4.14 -18.18 -29.15
CA GLY A 45 3.10 -19.10 -28.69
C GLY A 45 2.31 -18.55 -27.50
N LEU A 46 1.28 -19.28 -27.05
CA LEU A 46 0.56 -18.98 -25.81
C LEU A 46 0.77 -20.10 -24.79
N ARG A 47 1.12 -19.74 -23.56
CA ARG A 47 1.32 -20.66 -22.46
C ARG A 47 0.25 -20.46 -21.39
N MET A 48 -0.40 -21.53 -20.99
CA MET A 48 -1.35 -21.58 -19.89
C MET A 48 -0.69 -22.20 -18.66
N ALA A 49 -0.84 -21.56 -17.50
CA ALA A 49 -0.51 -22.12 -16.19
C ALA A 49 -1.80 -22.42 -15.43
N LEU A 50 -1.87 -23.57 -14.76
CA LEU A 50 -3.03 -24.05 -14.02
C LEU A 50 -2.64 -24.33 -12.57
N ASN A 51 -3.26 -23.59 -11.64
CA ASN A 51 -2.88 -23.48 -10.23
C ASN A 51 -4.06 -23.66 -9.25
N ALA A 52 -5.24 -24.10 -9.72
CA ALA A 52 -6.37 -24.36 -8.84
C ALA A 52 -6.06 -25.52 -7.89
N LEU A 53 -6.25 -25.27 -6.59
CA LEU A 53 -6.10 -26.12 -5.40
C LEU A 53 -5.85 -27.64 -5.64
N LYS A 54 -4.93 -28.18 -4.83
CA LYS A 54 -4.71 -29.62 -4.57
C LYS A 54 -3.81 -30.39 -5.55
N MET A 55 -2.76 -29.77 -6.09
CA MET A 55 -1.60 -30.49 -6.64
C MET A 55 -0.30 -29.74 -6.32
N TRP A 56 0.76 -30.49 -6.00
CA TRP A 56 2.09 -29.97 -5.62
C TRP A 56 2.89 -29.36 -6.79
N GLN A 57 2.27 -29.20 -7.96
CA GLN A 57 2.91 -28.65 -9.16
C GLN A 57 1.92 -27.80 -9.98
N THR A 58 2.35 -26.60 -10.34
CA THR A 58 1.74 -25.78 -11.39
C THR A 58 1.84 -26.53 -12.71
N LYS A 59 0.70 -26.80 -13.37
CA LYS A 59 0.74 -27.39 -14.71
C LYS A 59 0.87 -26.30 -15.77
N SER A 60 1.92 -26.37 -16.58
CA SER A 60 2.12 -25.48 -17.73
C SER A 60 1.83 -26.20 -19.04
N VAL A 61 1.02 -25.60 -19.91
CA VAL A 61 0.55 -26.20 -21.18
C VAL A 61 0.58 -25.15 -22.29
N ARG A 62 0.94 -25.53 -23.52
CA ARG A 62 0.79 -24.65 -24.70
C ARG A 62 -0.64 -24.65 -25.21
N VAL A 63 -1.12 -23.50 -25.66
CA VAL A 63 -2.46 -23.32 -26.19
C VAL A 63 -2.42 -22.58 -27.51
N ALA A 64 -3.34 -22.92 -28.41
CA ALA A 64 -3.41 -22.33 -29.73
C ALA A 64 -4.03 -20.92 -29.74
N SER A 65 -4.90 -20.60 -28.78
CA SER A 65 -5.54 -19.28 -28.69
C SER A 65 -5.96 -18.91 -27.27
N PHE A 66 -6.07 -17.60 -27.01
CA PHE A 66 -6.57 -17.08 -25.74
C PHE A 66 -8.00 -17.55 -25.45
N ARG A 67 -8.90 -17.53 -26.45
CA ARG A 67 -10.30 -17.94 -26.26
C ARG A 67 -10.41 -19.40 -25.83
N GLN A 68 -9.66 -20.29 -26.49
CA GLN A 68 -9.64 -21.70 -26.13
C GLN A 68 -9.00 -21.91 -24.75
N GLY A 69 -7.87 -21.25 -24.48
CA GLY A 69 -7.20 -21.31 -23.19
C GLY A 69 -8.08 -20.84 -22.04
N LYS A 70 -8.79 -19.72 -22.20
CA LYS A 70 -9.70 -19.19 -21.19
C LYS A 70 -10.83 -20.17 -20.88
N ARG A 71 -11.50 -20.68 -21.92
CA ARG A 71 -12.60 -21.67 -21.76
C ARG A 71 -12.14 -22.97 -21.10
N PHE A 72 -10.96 -23.46 -21.46
CA PHE A 72 -10.39 -24.65 -20.84
C PHE A 72 -10.07 -24.40 -19.36
N ALA A 73 -9.36 -23.31 -19.06
CA ALA A 73 -8.99 -22.94 -17.70
C ALA A 73 -10.23 -22.74 -16.82
N GLU A 74 -11.26 -22.03 -17.31
CA GLU A 74 -12.54 -21.85 -16.62
C GLU A 74 -13.14 -23.19 -16.19
N ARG A 75 -13.32 -24.13 -17.13
CA ARG A 75 -13.91 -25.44 -16.84
C ARG A 75 -13.03 -26.28 -15.91
N TRP A 76 -11.72 -26.24 -16.13
CA TRP A 76 -10.75 -27.01 -15.34
C TRP A 76 -10.67 -26.53 -13.89
N CYS A 77 -10.67 -25.20 -13.69
CA CYS A 77 -10.71 -24.56 -12.38
C CYS A 77 -12.07 -24.76 -11.71
N ALA A 78 -13.17 -24.53 -12.42
CA ALA A 78 -14.54 -24.67 -11.90
C ALA A 78 -14.79 -26.07 -11.32
N ALA A 79 -14.42 -27.12 -12.06
CA ALA A 79 -14.57 -28.52 -11.62
C ALA A 79 -13.77 -28.86 -10.33
N ARG A 80 -12.75 -28.06 -9.99
CA ARG A 80 -11.88 -28.29 -8.82
C ARG A 80 -12.22 -27.39 -7.64
N LEU A 81 -12.60 -26.15 -7.91
CA LEU A 81 -12.92 -25.15 -6.89
C LEU A 81 -14.34 -25.31 -6.35
N TYR A 82 -15.25 -25.86 -7.17
CA TYR A 82 -16.65 -26.09 -6.80
C TYR A 82 -17.07 -27.52 -7.16
N PRO A 83 -16.56 -28.54 -6.45
CA PRO A 83 -16.88 -29.94 -6.75
C PRO A 83 -18.36 -30.30 -6.54
N ASP A 84 -19.05 -29.55 -5.66
CA ASP A 84 -20.45 -29.81 -5.30
C ASP A 84 -21.45 -29.13 -6.24
N LEU A 85 -21.00 -28.30 -7.18
CA LEU A 85 -21.85 -27.57 -8.12
C LEU A 85 -21.80 -28.19 -9.52
N PRO A 86 -22.90 -28.15 -10.29
CA PRO A 86 -22.87 -28.55 -11.69
C PRO A 86 -21.92 -27.64 -12.47
N LEU A 87 -21.14 -28.22 -13.40
CA LEU A 87 -20.03 -27.53 -14.08
C LEU A 87 -20.44 -26.18 -14.70
N ARG A 88 -21.65 -26.10 -15.29
CA ARG A 88 -22.17 -24.86 -15.87
C ARG A 88 -22.27 -23.75 -14.82
N GLU A 89 -22.86 -24.05 -13.67
CA GLU A 89 -23.04 -23.09 -12.57
C GLU A 89 -21.70 -22.75 -11.91
N ALA A 90 -20.83 -23.75 -11.74
CA ALA A 90 -19.48 -23.54 -11.24
C ALA A 90 -18.67 -22.58 -12.14
N VAL A 91 -18.77 -22.72 -13.46
CA VAL A 91 -18.14 -21.79 -14.41
C VAL A 91 -18.76 -20.41 -14.29
N THR A 92 -20.09 -20.30 -14.27
CA THR A 92 -20.79 -19.01 -14.11
C THR A 92 -20.29 -18.31 -12.85
N ARG A 93 -20.28 -18.98 -11.70
CA ARG A 93 -19.83 -18.43 -10.41
C ARG A 93 -18.34 -18.08 -10.39
N LEU A 94 -17.51 -18.81 -11.13
CA LEU A 94 -16.07 -18.53 -11.24
C LEU A 94 -15.78 -17.30 -12.13
N THR A 95 -16.55 -17.14 -13.21
CA THR A 95 -16.41 -16.02 -14.15
C THR A 95 -17.23 -14.80 -13.78
N ASP A 96 -18.14 -14.94 -12.83
CA ASP A 96 -18.93 -13.84 -12.31
C ASP A 96 -17.98 -12.83 -11.65
N SER A 97 -17.75 -11.72 -12.36
CA SER A 97 -16.93 -10.60 -11.92
C SER A 97 -17.61 -9.74 -10.87
N THR A 98 -18.78 -10.14 -10.37
CA THR A 98 -19.41 -9.46 -9.23
C THR A 98 -18.39 -9.40 -8.10
N PRO A 99 -17.97 -8.19 -7.69
CA PRO A 99 -17.10 -8.02 -6.54
C PRO A 99 -17.65 -8.84 -5.38
N ILE A 100 -16.84 -9.76 -4.85
CA ILE A 100 -17.19 -10.37 -3.58
C ILE A 100 -17.07 -9.25 -2.58
N ASP A 101 -18.21 -8.69 -2.17
CA ASP A 101 -18.22 -7.65 -1.15
C ASP A 101 -17.49 -8.22 0.07
N PRO A 102 -16.43 -7.54 0.53
CA PRO A 102 -15.79 -7.94 1.77
C PRO A 102 -16.89 -7.89 2.82
N ARG A 103 -17.19 -9.05 3.42
CA ARG A 103 -18.16 -9.14 4.51
C ARG A 103 -17.90 -7.96 5.46
N PRO A 104 -18.90 -7.12 5.76
CA PRO A 104 -18.69 -5.98 6.64
C PRO A 104 -18.00 -6.49 7.91
N PRO A 105 -16.95 -5.80 8.38
CA PRO A 105 -16.23 -6.23 9.56
C PRO A 105 -17.28 -6.45 10.65
N LEU A 106 -17.28 -7.64 11.25
CA LEU A 106 -18.16 -7.93 12.37
C LEU A 106 -17.97 -6.80 13.39
N PRO A 107 -19.04 -6.23 13.97
CA PRO A 107 -18.90 -5.22 15.01
C PRO A 107 -17.93 -5.77 16.05
N GLY A 108 -16.83 -5.04 16.27
CA GLY A 108 -15.78 -5.46 17.18
C GLY A 108 -16.39 -5.74 18.55
N LEU A 109 -15.94 -6.81 19.21
CA LEU A 109 -16.32 -7.08 20.58
C LEU A 109 -16.05 -5.82 21.42
N PRO A 110 -16.97 -5.42 22.32
CA PRO A 110 -16.72 -4.31 23.21
C PRO A 110 -15.44 -4.60 24.01
N PRO A 111 -14.56 -3.59 24.21
CA PRO A 111 -13.30 -3.78 24.88
C PRO A 111 -13.56 -4.34 26.28
N THR A 112 -12.86 -5.41 26.61
CA THR A 112 -12.91 -6.04 27.94
C THR A 112 -12.44 -5.06 29.01
N SER A 113 -12.88 -5.22 30.26
CA SER A 113 -12.47 -4.34 31.37
C SER A 113 -10.96 -4.30 31.56
N GLU A 114 -10.25 -5.41 31.27
CA GLU A 114 -8.78 -5.47 31.30
C GLU A 114 -8.14 -4.63 30.19
N GLN A 115 -8.71 -4.63 28.97
CA GLN A 115 -8.25 -3.76 27.89
C GLN A 115 -8.46 -2.28 28.20
N GLN A 116 -9.57 -1.94 28.88
CA GLN A 116 -9.84 -0.58 29.31
C GLN A 116 -8.84 -0.12 30.38
N GLN A 117 -8.55 -0.98 31.37
CA GLN A 117 -7.53 -0.67 32.38
C GLN A 117 -6.14 -0.57 31.77
N GLN A 118 -5.80 -1.40 30.78
CA GLN A 118 -4.53 -1.31 30.08
C GLN A 118 -4.42 -0.01 29.27
N ALA A 119 -5.48 0.40 28.58
CA ALA A 119 -5.52 1.68 27.87
C ALA A 119 -5.37 2.85 28.84
N GLN A 120 -6.05 2.80 29.99
CA GLN A 120 -5.96 3.84 31.01
C GLN A 120 -4.55 3.95 31.61
N ARG A 121 -3.88 2.81 31.88
CA ARG A 121 -2.47 2.80 32.30
C ARG A 121 -1.54 3.37 31.25
N LEU A 122 -1.80 3.10 29.96
CA LEU A 122 -1.00 3.64 28.86
C LEU A 122 -1.19 5.16 28.72
N ASP A 123 -2.41 5.67 28.86
CA ASP A 123 -2.70 7.10 28.83
C ASP A 123 -2.06 7.84 30.02
N GLU A 124 -2.11 7.24 31.21
CA GLU A 124 -1.47 7.81 32.40
C GLU A 124 0.06 7.83 32.26
N ALA A 125 0.66 6.77 31.72
CA ALA A 125 2.08 6.72 31.42
C ALA A 125 2.47 7.73 30.33
N ALA A 126 1.63 7.91 29.30
CA ALA A 126 1.84 8.89 28.24
C ALA A 126 1.74 10.32 28.78
N ALA A 127 0.79 10.62 29.66
CA ALA A 127 0.66 11.91 30.33
C ALA A 127 1.87 12.20 31.23
N ALA A 128 2.34 11.22 31.99
CA ALA A 128 3.54 11.36 32.82
C ALA A 128 4.81 11.58 31.98
N ALA A 129 4.92 10.91 30.83
CA ALA A 129 6.02 11.14 29.90
C ALA A 129 5.96 12.55 29.28
N ALA A 130 4.78 12.98 28.84
CA ALA A 130 4.57 14.32 28.29
C ALA A 130 4.87 15.41 29.33
N ALA A 131 4.47 15.23 30.58
CA ALA A 131 4.76 16.17 31.67
C ALA A 131 6.26 16.32 31.96
N ARG A 132 7.08 15.31 31.65
CA ARG A 132 8.55 15.37 31.78
C ARG A 132 9.21 15.98 30.55
N VAL A 133 8.72 15.62 29.36
CA VAL A 133 9.33 16.00 28.08
C VAL A 133 8.96 17.43 27.69
N MET A 134 7.70 17.85 27.87
CA MET A 134 7.23 19.17 27.44
C MET A 134 7.97 20.34 28.11
N PRO A 135 8.25 20.34 29.43
CA PRO A 135 9.05 21.39 30.06
C PRO A 135 10.52 21.38 29.60
N ALA A 136 11.10 20.19 29.35
CA ALA A 136 12.45 20.06 28.83
C ALA A 136 12.56 20.61 27.39
N LEU A 137 11.54 20.39 26.56
CA LEU A 137 11.44 20.98 25.23
C LEU A 137 11.17 22.49 25.29
N ALA A 138 10.42 22.98 26.27
CA ALA A 138 10.18 24.41 26.47
C ALA A 138 11.45 25.17 26.88
N LEU A 139 12.35 24.55 27.66
CA LEU A 139 13.65 25.12 28.01
C LEU A 139 14.59 25.26 26.80
N ILE A 140 14.47 24.34 25.83
CA ILE A 140 15.28 24.31 24.61
C ILE A 140 14.72 25.24 23.53
N GLN A 141 13.52 25.83 23.72
CA GLN A 141 13.04 26.84 22.78
C GLN A 141 13.96 28.07 22.81
N PRO A 142 14.66 28.39 21.70
CA PRO A 142 15.37 29.65 21.61
C PRO A 142 14.33 30.79 21.66
N PRO A 143 14.63 31.92 22.34
CA PRO A 143 13.73 33.05 22.39
C PRO A 143 13.40 33.49 20.96
N ALA A 144 12.11 33.72 20.69
CA ALA A 144 11.64 34.31 19.45
C ALA A 144 12.53 35.52 19.11
N GLU A 145 13.15 35.50 17.92
CA GLU A 145 14.02 36.57 17.45
C GLU A 145 13.28 37.92 17.45
N THR A 146 13.41 38.69 18.53
CA THR A 146 13.23 40.13 18.48
C THR A 146 14.47 40.70 17.79
N ARG A 147 14.50 40.65 16.46
CA ARG A 147 15.46 41.46 15.71
C ARG A 147 15.11 42.93 15.94
N PRO A 148 16.00 43.77 16.50
CA PRO A 148 15.83 45.21 16.37
C PRO A 148 16.05 45.55 14.89
N ARG A 149 15.06 46.22 14.29
CA ARG A 149 15.19 46.81 12.95
C ARG A 149 16.46 47.66 12.93
N LEU A 150 17.32 47.39 11.94
CA LEU A 150 18.47 48.21 11.58
C LEU A 150 17.96 49.61 11.22
N THR A 151 17.99 50.54 12.18
CA THR A 151 17.74 51.95 11.90
C THR A 151 19.00 52.53 11.27
N ASP A 152 18.82 52.92 10.02
CA ASP A 152 19.74 53.58 9.11
C ASP A 152 20.53 54.71 9.79
N ARG A 153 21.86 54.69 9.65
CA ARG A 153 22.78 55.68 10.23
C ARG A 153 23.14 56.68 9.14
N ALA A 154 22.27 57.68 8.97
CA ALA A 154 22.51 58.83 8.10
C ALA A 154 23.53 59.79 8.73
N ASP A 155 24.67 59.89 8.06
CA ASP A 155 25.42 61.11 7.71
C ASP A 155 25.16 62.40 8.54
N VAL A 156 26.13 62.81 9.35
CA VAL A 156 26.41 64.22 9.67
C VAL A 156 27.93 64.39 9.75
N GLY A 157 28.50 65.01 8.73
CA GLY A 157 29.92 65.34 8.65
C GLY A 157 30.34 66.48 9.57
N LEU A 158 31.64 66.48 9.91
CA LEU A 158 32.37 67.68 10.30
C LEU A 158 33.73 67.70 9.58
N ARG A 159 33.94 68.81 8.89
CA ARG A 159 35.09 69.20 8.07
C ARG A 159 36.21 69.82 8.90
N GLU A 160 37.42 69.70 8.34
CA GLU A 160 38.57 70.64 8.40
C GLU A 160 39.26 70.89 9.77
N GLY A 161 40.58 71.07 9.88
CA GLY A 161 41.61 71.34 8.88
C GLY A 161 43.02 71.09 9.43
N LYS A 162 43.99 71.14 8.53
CA LYS A 162 45.40 70.75 8.72
C LYS A 162 46.30 71.97 8.47
N VAL A 163 46.97 72.49 9.50
CA VAL A 163 48.17 73.37 9.45
C VAL A 163 48.86 73.20 10.82
N GLY A 164 50.15 72.91 11.02
CA GLY A 164 51.35 72.91 10.20
C GLY A 164 52.48 73.60 10.99
N SER A 165 53.57 72.90 11.38
CA SER A 165 54.91 73.46 11.70
C SER A 165 55.86 72.28 12.03
N LYS A 166 56.91 71.88 11.28
CA LYS A 166 58.22 72.51 10.98
C LYS A 166 58.96 72.93 12.28
N ARG A 167 60.23 72.60 12.56
CA ARG A 167 61.41 72.19 11.77
C ARG A 167 62.39 71.38 12.66
N ARG A 168 63.42 70.81 12.01
CA ARG A 168 64.79 70.68 12.53
C ARG A 168 65.32 72.01 13.09
#